data_AF-A0A2A4P2D3-F1
#
_entry.id   AF-A0A2A4P2D3-F1
#
_cell.length_a   1.000
_cell.length_b   1.000
_cell.length_c   1.000
_cell.angle_alpha   90.00
_cell.angle_beta   90.00
_cell.angle_gamma   90.00
#
_symmetry.space_group_name_H-M   'P 1'
#
loop_
_entity.id
_entity.type
_entity.pdbx_description
1 polymer ?
#
loop_
_entity_poly.entity_id
_entity_poly.type
_entity_poly.pdbx_seq_one_letter_code
_entity_poly.pdbx_strand_id
1 'polypeptide(L)'
;MNIKKMLLTVVAATLLLTSCNNETDIPVYTPRGDYEGGVLVVNEGPFQNGSGTVTYVSNDLLESTDAIYKAENTEDIGNILQSMVLYGNQAFLVVNNSHKIKVVNRFTFIKEGTIDEHLVNPRYAVVVNENLYVSNWGDAAKETGSFIAVFDVNTLAFKSSIPVSFGPEKMQVIGDMIYVAHAGSRFIKADKSYEYNNIISVINSKLSTVETEIEVAFVPNSMGVDNENNLWVLCGGVPSWTGAETDGFLYKINSISDEVDTTYKFEGTHPIHLTIDGSNILYAVSSSVYKMHTSSALLPLDVYIETEAKSLYGLKASNGFLFVTDAKDYASAGSLVIYNHISKEKLNTVATGIIPSGIYFNN
;
A
#
# COMPACT_ATOMS: atom_id res chain seq x y z
N MET A 1 51.19 62.20 -25.21
CA MET A 1 50.23 61.10 -25.48
C MET A 1 48.94 61.44 -24.75
N ASN A 2 47.82 61.58 -25.46
CA ASN A 2 46.60 62.19 -24.94
C ASN A 2 45.99 61.33 -23.81
N ILE A 3 45.84 61.88 -22.60
CA ILE A 3 45.31 61.19 -21.39
C ILE A 3 43.95 60.51 -21.66
N LYS A 4 43.16 61.07 -22.59
CA LYS A 4 41.89 60.47 -23.04
C LYS A 4 42.03 59.12 -23.74
N LYS A 5 43.16 58.85 -24.42
CA LYS A 5 43.43 57.55 -25.07
C LYS A 5 43.93 56.50 -24.06
N MET A 6 44.60 56.94 -22.99
CA MET A 6 45.06 56.04 -21.93
C MET A 6 43.90 55.57 -21.04
N LEU A 7 42.92 56.43 -20.77
CA LEU A 7 41.71 56.07 -20.03
C LEU A 7 40.83 55.05 -20.80
N LEU A 8 40.73 55.19 -22.13
CA LEU A 8 39.95 54.27 -22.97
C LEU A 8 40.58 52.88 -23.05
N THR A 9 41.90 52.80 -22.94
CA THR A 9 42.64 51.52 -22.98
C THR A 9 42.54 50.78 -21.65
N VAL A 10 42.48 51.49 -20.52
CA VAL A 10 42.31 50.90 -19.18
C VAL A 10 40.87 50.38 -18.97
N VAL A 11 39.85 51.11 -19.45
CA VAL A 11 38.45 50.66 -19.36
C VAL A 11 38.16 49.44 -20.26
N ALA A 12 38.79 49.36 -21.44
CA ALA A 12 38.68 48.20 -22.32
C ALA A 12 39.41 46.95 -21.77
N ALA A 13 40.50 47.13 -21.00
CA ALA A 13 41.23 46.04 -20.37
C ALA A 13 40.50 45.45 -19.14
N THR A 14 39.70 46.26 -18.42
CA THR A 14 38.87 45.77 -17.29
C THR A 14 37.61 45.01 -17.72
N LEU A 15 37.17 45.14 -18.98
CA LEU A 15 36.03 44.41 -19.54
C LEU A 15 36.39 43.00 -20.04
N LEU A 16 37.67 42.62 -20.02
CA LEU A 16 38.15 41.29 -20.45
C LEU A 16 38.46 40.34 -19.28
N LEU A 17 38.29 40.78 -18.02
CA LEU A 17 38.53 39.95 -16.84
C LEU A 17 37.25 39.45 -16.16
N THR A 18 36.08 39.72 -16.72
CA THR A 18 34.84 39.03 -16.34
C THR A 18 34.75 37.72 -17.10
N SER A 19 35.59 36.76 -16.71
CA SER A 19 35.30 35.35 -16.96
C SER A 19 34.09 35.01 -16.10
N CYS A 20 32.89 35.07 -16.68
CA CYS A 20 31.74 34.39 -16.13
C CYS A 20 32.09 32.90 -16.08
N ASN A 21 32.51 32.41 -14.91
CA ASN A 21 32.40 31.01 -14.57
C ASN A 21 30.89 30.73 -14.53
N ASN A 22 30.30 30.48 -15.70
CA ASN A 22 29.04 29.77 -15.80
C ASN A 22 29.35 28.29 -15.56
N GLU A 23 29.92 27.98 -14.40
CA GLU A 23 29.64 26.68 -13.79
C GLU A 23 28.20 26.82 -13.36
N THR A 24 27.30 26.46 -14.27
CA THR A 24 25.95 26.10 -13.90
C THR A 24 26.11 25.08 -12.78
N ASP A 25 25.84 25.49 -11.55
CA ASP A 25 25.57 24.60 -10.42
C ASP A 25 24.35 23.76 -10.82
N ILE A 26 24.58 22.77 -11.70
CA ILE A 26 23.65 21.69 -11.91
C ILE A 26 23.73 20.94 -10.58
N PRO A 27 22.65 20.89 -9.79
CA PRO A 27 22.68 20.16 -8.54
C PRO A 27 23.08 18.73 -8.86
N VAL A 28 24.27 18.32 -8.39
CA VAL A 28 24.73 16.94 -8.51
C VAL A 28 23.78 16.11 -7.66
N TYR A 29 22.95 15.32 -8.32
CA TYR A 29 22.05 14.40 -7.63
C TYR A 29 22.90 13.35 -6.91
N THR A 30 22.83 13.38 -5.58
CA THR A 30 23.41 12.35 -4.71
C THR A 30 22.32 11.33 -4.36
N PRO A 31 22.49 10.05 -4.73
CA PRO A 31 21.57 9.00 -4.32
C PRO A 31 21.35 8.98 -2.81
N ARG A 32 20.10 8.85 -2.38
CA ARG A 32 19.65 8.74 -0.98
C ARG A 32 19.94 7.35 -0.38
N GLY A 33 20.22 6.34 -1.22
CA GLY A 33 20.62 5.00 -0.82
C GLY A 33 20.43 3.97 -1.94
N ASP A 34 20.90 2.74 -1.72
CA ASP A 34 20.92 1.65 -2.72
C ASP A 34 19.52 1.18 -3.14
N TYR A 35 18.51 1.47 -2.33
CA TYR A 35 17.12 1.10 -2.58
C TYR A 35 16.29 2.28 -3.07
N GLU A 36 16.90 3.40 -3.47
CA GLU A 36 16.17 4.54 -4.01
C GLU A 36 15.56 4.27 -5.39
N GLY A 37 14.32 4.74 -5.60
CA GLY A 37 13.55 4.46 -6.80
C GLY A 37 13.03 3.03 -6.83
N GLY A 38 12.30 2.65 -7.88
CA GLY A 38 11.81 1.28 -8.05
C GLY A 38 10.66 0.87 -7.11
N VAL A 39 10.60 -0.42 -6.78
CA VAL A 39 9.46 -1.04 -6.12
C VAL A 39 9.90 -1.89 -4.94
N LEU A 40 9.25 -1.71 -3.80
CA LEU A 40 9.37 -2.56 -2.63
C LEU A 40 8.20 -3.53 -2.58
N VAL A 41 8.50 -4.83 -2.48
CA VAL A 41 7.51 -5.89 -2.35
C VAL A 41 7.58 -6.46 -0.94
N VAL A 42 6.46 -6.41 -0.22
CA VAL A 42 6.30 -7.03 1.10
C VAL A 42 5.95 -8.50 0.90
N ASN A 43 6.69 -9.38 1.57
CA ASN A 43 6.46 -10.81 1.59
C ASN A 43 6.13 -11.25 3.01
N GLU A 44 4.98 -11.90 3.20
CA GLU A 44 4.53 -12.31 4.52
C GLU A 44 5.49 -13.31 5.17
N GLY A 45 6.07 -14.18 4.33
CA GLY A 45 6.84 -15.33 4.79
C GLY A 45 5.95 -16.47 5.31
N PRO A 46 6.55 -17.62 5.66
CA PRO A 46 5.81 -18.76 6.17
C PRO A 46 5.18 -18.49 7.54
N PHE A 47 3.90 -18.82 7.69
CA PHE A 47 3.19 -18.71 8.97
C PHE A 47 3.82 -19.62 10.05
N GLN A 48 3.90 -19.12 11.29
CA GLN A 48 4.46 -19.76 12.50
C GLN A 48 5.97 -20.05 12.48
N ASN A 49 6.56 -20.40 11.35
CA ASN A 49 7.95 -20.84 11.27
C ASN A 49 8.70 -20.06 10.20
N GLY A 50 9.25 -18.90 10.57
CA GLY A 50 10.11 -18.08 9.71
C GLY A 50 9.85 -16.59 9.84
N SER A 51 10.37 -15.82 8.90
CA SER A 51 10.28 -14.37 8.88
C SER A 51 9.72 -13.90 7.54
N GLY A 52 8.97 -12.81 7.55
CA GLY A 52 8.70 -12.04 6.34
C GLY A 52 9.97 -11.39 5.81
N THR A 53 9.91 -10.93 4.56
CA THR A 53 11.01 -10.22 3.90
C THR A 53 10.48 -9.05 3.10
N VAL A 54 11.36 -8.08 2.82
CA VAL A 54 11.11 -7.07 1.79
C VAL A 54 12.02 -7.37 0.62
N THR A 55 11.43 -7.46 -0.57
CA THR A 55 12.17 -7.52 -1.84
C THR A 55 12.23 -6.13 -2.43
N TYR A 56 13.43 -5.66 -2.77
CA TYR A 56 13.61 -4.50 -3.63
C TYR A 56 13.64 -4.92 -5.09
N VAL A 57 12.93 -4.20 -5.94
CA VAL A 57 13.00 -4.31 -7.39
C VAL A 57 13.51 -2.98 -7.92
N SER A 58 14.62 -3.04 -8.65
CA SER A 58 15.32 -1.91 -9.25
C SER A 58 14.40 -1.01 -10.09
N ASN A 59 14.78 0.26 -10.25
CA ASN A 59 13.96 1.26 -10.93
C ASN A 59 13.70 0.96 -12.42
N ASP A 60 14.60 0.25 -13.09
CA ASP A 60 14.38 -0.23 -14.47
C ASP A 60 13.53 -1.51 -14.52
N LEU A 61 13.14 -2.03 -13.35
CA LEU A 61 12.32 -3.21 -13.13
C LEU A 61 12.95 -4.53 -13.63
N LEU A 62 14.28 -4.55 -13.81
CA LEU A 62 14.98 -5.71 -14.37
C LEU A 62 15.50 -6.66 -13.30
N GLU A 63 15.99 -6.12 -12.19
CA GLU A 63 16.62 -6.87 -11.11
C GLU A 63 15.86 -6.76 -9.79
N SER A 64 15.94 -7.82 -8.99
CA SER A 64 15.34 -7.88 -7.66
C SER A 64 16.32 -8.41 -6.62
N THR A 65 16.32 -7.83 -5.43
CA THR A 65 17.08 -8.27 -4.25
C THR A 65 16.11 -8.54 -3.11
N ASP A 66 16.01 -9.79 -2.66
CA ASP A 66 15.15 -10.15 -1.53
C ASP A 66 15.85 -9.98 -0.18
N ALA A 67 15.05 -9.93 0.90
CA ALA A 67 15.50 -9.88 2.29
C ALA A 67 16.42 -8.68 2.62
N ILE A 68 16.19 -7.54 1.97
CA ILE A 68 17.01 -6.33 2.14
C ILE A 68 17.06 -5.86 3.60
N TYR A 69 15.95 -5.99 4.35
CA TYR A 69 15.95 -5.68 5.79
C TYR A 69 17.01 -6.48 6.56
N LYS A 70 17.10 -7.79 6.30
CA LYS A 70 18.05 -8.68 6.97
C LYS A 70 19.48 -8.39 6.54
N ALA A 71 19.68 -8.08 5.26
CA ALA A 71 20.99 -7.71 4.72
C ALA A 71 21.56 -6.48 5.44
N GLU A 72 20.74 -5.43 5.61
CA GLU A 72 21.20 -4.16 6.18
C GLU A 72 21.27 -4.15 7.72
N ASN A 73 20.47 -4.99 8.39
CA ASN A 73 20.32 -4.93 9.85
C ASN A 73 20.83 -6.15 10.59
N THR A 74 21.20 -7.23 9.88
CA THR A 74 21.65 -8.52 10.44
C THR A 74 20.66 -9.15 11.43
N GLU A 75 19.39 -8.74 11.39
CA GLU A 75 18.28 -9.30 12.18
C GLU A 75 17.09 -9.64 11.28
N ASP A 76 16.30 -10.64 11.68
CA ASP A 76 15.03 -10.95 11.02
C ASP A 76 13.95 -9.93 11.41
N ILE A 77 13.04 -9.63 10.48
CA ILE A 77 12.00 -8.63 10.70
C ILE A 77 10.90 -9.14 11.65
N GLY A 78 10.65 -10.45 11.64
CA GLY A 78 9.60 -11.14 12.39
C GLY A 78 8.60 -11.86 11.48
N ASN A 79 7.67 -12.57 12.09
CA ASN A 79 6.72 -13.47 11.40
C ASN A 79 5.47 -12.73 10.88
N ILE A 80 5.12 -12.96 9.62
CA ILE A 80 4.03 -12.31 8.88
C ILE A 80 4.25 -10.80 8.75
N LEU A 81 5.12 -10.41 7.81
CA LEU A 81 5.20 -9.00 7.39
C LEU A 81 3.95 -8.68 6.55
N GLN A 82 2.97 -8.06 7.19
CA GLN A 82 1.63 -7.92 6.65
C GLN A 82 1.52 -6.77 5.66
N SER A 83 2.17 -5.64 5.95
CA SER A 83 2.07 -4.44 5.14
C SER A 83 3.20 -3.46 5.44
N MET A 84 3.23 -2.37 4.67
CA MET A 84 4.15 -1.26 4.85
C MET A 84 3.42 0.06 4.61
N VAL A 85 3.88 1.14 5.24
CA VAL A 85 3.55 2.51 4.82
C VAL A 85 4.82 3.34 4.71
N LEU A 86 4.91 4.16 3.66
CA LEU A 86 6.03 5.05 3.39
C LEU A 86 5.65 6.46 3.82
N TYR A 87 6.51 7.15 4.57
CA TYR A 87 6.30 8.53 4.98
C TYR A 87 7.64 9.27 5.10
N GLY A 88 7.82 10.33 4.30
CA GLY A 88 9.10 11.02 4.20
C GLY A 88 10.22 10.05 3.80
N ASN A 89 11.26 9.96 4.64
CA ASN A 89 12.36 9.02 4.47
C ASN A 89 12.14 7.68 5.17
N GLN A 90 11.02 7.49 5.86
CA GLN A 90 10.76 6.32 6.68
C GLN A 90 9.86 5.32 5.97
N ALA A 91 10.10 4.05 6.24
CA ALA A 91 9.17 2.96 5.99
C ALA A 91 8.79 2.30 7.32
N PHE A 92 7.49 2.19 7.57
CA PHE A 92 6.92 1.50 8.72
C PHE A 92 6.45 0.12 8.27
N LEU A 93 7.13 -0.92 8.73
CA LEU A 93 6.95 -2.31 8.33
C LEU A 93 6.10 -3.03 9.38
N VAL A 94 4.84 -3.33 9.07
CA VAL A 94 3.86 -3.88 10.01
C VAL A 94 3.97 -5.40 10.07
N VAL A 95 4.39 -5.93 11.22
CA VAL A 95 4.68 -7.36 11.41
C VAL A 95 3.61 -7.97 12.33
N ASN A 96 2.63 -8.64 11.71
CA ASN A 96 1.40 -9.07 12.34
C ASN A 96 1.63 -10.08 13.48
N ASN A 97 2.15 -11.27 13.17
CA ASN A 97 2.30 -12.35 14.14
C ASN A 97 3.53 -12.15 15.06
N SER A 98 4.14 -10.95 15.02
CA SER A 98 5.18 -10.51 15.94
C SER A 98 4.79 -9.27 16.74
N HIS A 99 3.54 -8.80 16.60
CA HIS A 99 2.99 -7.69 17.39
C HIS A 99 3.85 -6.43 17.37
N LYS A 100 4.44 -6.09 16.22
CA LYS A 100 5.39 -4.97 16.13
C LYS A 100 5.38 -4.28 14.79
N ILE A 101 5.97 -3.09 14.77
CA ILE A 101 6.31 -2.32 13.58
C ILE A 101 7.82 -2.06 13.61
N LYS A 102 8.51 -2.41 12.54
CA LYS A 102 9.91 -2.00 12.33
C LYS A 102 9.94 -0.71 11.54
N VAL A 103 10.76 0.24 11.96
CA VAL A 103 10.93 1.52 11.27
C VAL A 103 12.33 1.55 10.66
N VAL A 104 12.41 1.81 9.37
CA VAL A 104 13.68 1.90 8.62
C VAL A 104 13.72 3.15 7.78
N ASN A 105 14.92 3.60 7.44
CA ASN A 105 15.10 4.50 6.32
C ASN A 105 14.75 3.77 5.02
N ARG A 106 13.79 4.26 4.23
CA ARG A 106 13.30 3.55 3.03
C ARG A 106 14.31 3.46 1.89
N PHE A 107 15.38 4.27 1.89
CA PHE A 107 16.39 4.30 0.83
C PHE A 107 17.63 3.46 1.15
N THR A 108 18.00 3.36 2.44
CA THR A 108 19.12 2.52 2.88
C THR A 108 18.67 1.22 3.56
N PHE A 109 17.39 1.10 3.91
CA PHE A 109 16.81 0.02 4.71
C PHE A 109 17.44 -0.21 6.09
N ILE A 110 18.26 0.72 6.57
CA ILE A 110 18.81 0.71 7.92
C ILE A 110 17.69 1.03 8.92
N LYS A 111 17.61 0.24 9.98
CA LYS A 111 16.65 0.37 11.08
C LYS A 111 16.88 1.65 11.86
N GLU A 112 15.79 2.39 12.04
CA GLU A 112 15.72 3.63 12.81
C GLU A 112 14.96 3.43 14.13
N GLY A 113 14.09 2.41 14.23
CA GLY A 113 13.31 2.18 15.43
C GLY A 113 12.46 0.91 15.42
N THR A 114 11.72 0.68 16.50
CA THR A 114 10.74 -0.40 16.63
C THR A 114 9.62 0.07 17.56
N ILE A 115 8.38 -0.19 17.16
CA ILE A 115 7.18 -0.08 18.02
C ILE A 115 6.73 -1.51 18.31
N ASP A 116 6.73 -1.93 19.57
CA ASP A 116 6.33 -3.28 20.00
C ASP A 116 5.40 -3.28 21.22
N GLU A 117 4.87 -2.09 21.56
CA GLU A 117 3.81 -1.90 22.55
C GLU A 117 2.53 -1.41 21.87
N HIS A 118 1.38 -1.64 22.51
CA HIS A 118 0.05 -1.23 22.01
C HIS A 118 -0.32 -1.77 20.63
N LEU A 119 0.27 -2.91 20.25
CA LEU A 119 -0.03 -3.61 19.01
C LEU A 119 -0.48 -5.04 19.32
N VAL A 120 -1.64 -5.41 18.80
CA VAL A 120 -2.19 -6.76 18.96
C VAL A 120 -2.73 -7.23 17.61
N ASN A 121 -1.98 -8.11 16.95
CA ASN A 121 -2.23 -8.55 15.58
C ASN A 121 -2.39 -7.36 14.62
N PRO A 122 -1.37 -6.47 14.49
CA PRO A 122 -1.46 -5.31 13.62
C PRO A 122 -1.57 -5.72 12.16
N ARG A 123 -2.29 -4.94 11.35
CA ARG A 123 -2.66 -5.29 9.97
C ARG A 123 -2.11 -4.31 8.96
N TYR A 124 -2.68 -3.11 8.89
CA TYR A 124 -2.31 -2.05 7.96
C TYR A 124 -2.06 -0.75 8.69
N ALA A 125 -1.32 0.16 8.05
CA ALA A 125 -1.06 1.47 8.58
C ALA A 125 -1.22 2.57 7.53
N VAL A 126 -1.63 3.75 7.99
CA VAL A 126 -1.65 4.99 7.19
C VAL A 126 -1.08 6.13 8.03
N VAL A 127 -0.55 7.15 7.38
CA VAL A 127 -0.06 8.36 8.06
C VAL A 127 -0.95 9.54 7.71
N VAL A 128 -1.46 10.24 8.72
CA VAL A 128 -2.26 11.45 8.59
C VAL A 128 -1.84 12.42 9.69
N ASN A 129 -1.59 13.69 9.37
CA ASN A 129 -1.27 14.73 10.35
C ASN A 129 -0.13 14.33 11.31
N GLU A 130 0.98 13.80 10.76
CA GLU A 130 2.16 13.30 11.50
C GLU A 130 1.88 12.16 12.49
N ASN A 131 0.72 11.51 12.38
CA ASN A 131 0.36 10.35 13.18
C ASN A 131 0.27 9.09 12.31
N LEU A 132 0.85 8.00 12.81
CA LEU A 132 0.69 6.66 12.27
C LEU A 132 -0.54 6.03 12.89
N TYR A 133 -1.55 5.71 12.07
CA TYR A 133 -2.74 4.97 12.45
C TYR A 133 -2.56 3.52 12.02
N VAL A 134 -2.76 2.56 12.93
CA VAL A 134 -2.49 1.14 12.68
C VAL A 134 -3.72 0.32 13.05
N SER A 135 -4.30 -0.40 12.08
CA SER A 135 -5.39 -1.33 12.36
C SER A 135 -4.90 -2.55 13.11
N ASN A 136 -5.62 -2.93 14.17
CA ASN A 136 -5.29 -4.06 15.04
C ASN A 136 -6.53 -4.92 15.24
N TRP A 137 -6.38 -6.22 15.01
CA TRP A 137 -7.47 -7.16 15.27
C TRP A 137 -7.73 -7.35 16.77
N GLY A 138 -6.74 -7.12 17.63
CA GLY A 138 -6.87 -7.54 19.02
C GLY A 138 -6.88 -9.06 19.14
N ASP A 139 -7.66 -9.59 20.06
CA ASP A 139 -7.92 -11.03 20.15
C ASP A 139 -8.91 -11.44 19.06
N ALA A 140 -8.41 -12.06 17.99
CA ALA A 140 -9.19 -12.42 16.80
C ALA A 140 -10.33 -13.43 17.06
N ALA A 141 -10.45 -14.00 18.26
CA ALA A 141 -11.58 -14.83 18.65
C ALA A 141 -12.73 -14.04 19.31
N LYS A 142 -12.48 -12.78 19.70
CA LYS A 142 -13.47 -11.91 20.36
C LYS A 142 -14.10 -10.95 19.36
N GLU A 143 -15.38 -10.69 19.58
CA GLU A 143 -16.14 -9.69 18.82
C GLU A 143 -15.68 -8.26 19.15
N THR A 144 -15.16 -8.05 20.36
CA THR A 144 -14.71 -6.75 20.85
C THR A 144 -13.20 -6.75 21.11
N GLY A 145 -12.61 -5.55 21.05
CA GLY A 145 -11.19 -5.34 21.31
C GLY A 145 -10.33 -5.18 20.05
N SER A 146 -10.93 -5.07 18.87
CA SER A 146 -10.27 -4.47 17.71
C SER A 146 -10.19 -2.95 17.87
N PHE A 147 -9.13 -2.36 17.32
CA PHE A 147 -8.84 -0.94 17.50
C PHE A 147 -7.91 -0.40 16.43
N ILE A 148 -7.87 0.92 16.30
CA ILE A 148 -6.81 1.65 15.59
C ILE A 148 -5.86 2.24 16.62
N ALA A 149 -4.60 1.81 16.60
CA ALA A 149 -3.55 2.40 17.44
C ALA A 149 -3.00 3.65 16.76
N VAL A 150 -2.73 4.70 17.53
CA VAL A 150 -2.21 5.98 17.03
C VAL A 150 -0.86 6.25 17.65
N PHE A 151 0.15 6.49 16.82
CA PHE A 151 1.51 6.82 17.24
C PHE A 151 1.99 8.11 16.57
N ASP A 152 2.91 8.81 17.22
CA ASP A 152 3.67 9.88 16.60
C ASP A 152 4.71 9.32 15.61
N VAL A 153 4.75 9.79 14.37
CA VAL A 153 5.72 9.25 13.38
C VAL A 153 7.18 9.62 13.70
N ASN A 154 7.42 10.74 14.38
CA ASN A 154 8.78 11.22 14.64
C ASN A 154 9.38 10.60 15.90
N THR A 155 8.58 10.49 16.97
CA THR A 155 9.01 9.97 18.27
C THR A 155 8.66 8.51 18.49
N LEU A 156 7.81 7.94 17.62
CA LEU A 156 7.25 6.58 17.74
C LEU A 156 6.40 6.36 19.00
N ALA A 157 6.10 7.43 19.74
CA ALA A 157 5.35 7.37 20.99
C ALA A 157 3.87 7.07 20.74
N PHE A 158 3.31 6.19 21.55
CA PHE A 158 1.87 5.94 21.57
C PHE A 158 1.11 7.20 22.00
N LYS A 159 0.03 7.53 21.28
CA LYS A 159 -0.85 8.68 21.56
C LYS A 159 -2.20 8.22 22.07
N SER A 160 -2.86 7.32 21.37
CA SER A 160 -4.23 6.90 21.68
C SER A 160 -4.60 5.59 20.98
N SER A 161 -5.75 5.04 21.37
CA SER A 161 -6.38 3.89 20.73
C SER A 161 -7.85 4.22 20.46
N ILE A 162 -8.30 3.92 19.25
CA ILE A 162 -9.66 4.18 18.77
C ILE A 162 -10.36 2.83 18.63
N PRO A 163 -11.33 2.49 19.50
CA PRO A 163 -12.10 1.26 19.37
C PRO A 163 -12.86 1.24 18.05
N VAL A 164 -12.85 0.10 17.37
CA VAL A 164 -13.62 -0.14 16.14
C VAL A 164 -14.20 -1.55 16.16
N SER A 165 -15.15 -1.82 15.27
CA SER A 165 -15.71 -3.15 15.06
C SER A 165 -14.63 -4.16 14.66
N PHE A 166 -14.91 -5.46 14.82
CA PHE A 166 -13.90 -6.49 14.56
C PHE A 166 -13.42 -6.52 13.10
N GLY A 167 -12.25 -7.13 12.90
CA GLY A 167 -11.67 -7.36 11.59
C GLY A 167 -11.21 -6.10 10.83
N PRO A 168 -10.72 -5.02 11.48
CA PRO A 168 -10.20 -3.87 10.75
C PRO A 168 -8.97 -4.28 9.94
N GLU A 169 -8.94 -3.89 8.67
CA GLU A 169 -7.91 -4.26 7.70
C GLU A 169 -7.35 -2.99 7.03
N LYS A 170 -7.45 -2.89 5.69
CA LYS A 170 -6.90 -1.79 4.91
C LYS A 170 -7.57 -0.48 5.27
N MET A 171 -6.80 0.60 5.19
CA MET A 171 -7.27 1.95 5.43
C MET A 171 -6.99 2.84 4.23
N GLN A 172 -7.86 3.82 4.02
CA GLN A 172 -7.70 4.83 2.99
C GLN A 172 -7.91 6.23 3.58
N VAL A 173 -7.08 7.17 3.17
CA VAL A 173 -7.14 8.55 3.66
C VAL A 173 -7.75 9.45 2.58
N ILE A 174 -8.70 10.29 2.97
CA ILE A 174 -9.25 11.37 2.16
C ILE A 174 -9.37 12.61 3.04
N GLY A 175 -8.54 13.62 2.77
CA GLY A 175 -8.42 14.79 3.65
C GLY A 175 -7.98 14.38 5.06
N ASP A 176 -8.77 14.76 6.08
CA ASP A 176 -8.53 14.39 7.48
C ASP A 176 -9.26 13.11 7.92
N MET A 177 -9.99 12.45 7.00
CA MET A 177 -10.76 11.25 7.29
C MET A 177 -9.98 9.99 6.93
N ILE A 178 -10.12 8.98 7.77
CA ILE A 178 -9.56 7.64 7.58
C ILE A 178 -10.72 6.67 7.48
N TYR A 179 -10.85 6.05 6.31
CA TYR A 179 -11.81 5.00 6.03
C TYR A 179 -11.16 3.66 6.33
N VAL A 180 -11.77 2.85 7.19
CA VAL A 180 -11.24 1.56 7.64
C VAL A 180 -12.14 0.46 7.12
N ALA A 181 -11.61 -0.44 6.31
CA ALA A 181 -12.36 -1.59 5.85
C ALA A 181 -12.33 -2.72 6.88
N HIS A 182 -13.50 -3.30 7.17
CA HIS A 182 -13.62 -4.43 8.09
C HIS A 182 -13.73 -5.75 7.32
N ALA A 183 -12.61 -6.21 6.76
CA ALA A 183 -12.57 -7.43 5.94
C ALA A 183 -12.20 -8.70 6.74
N GLY A 184 -11.65 -8.54 7.94
CA GLY A 184 -11.19 -9.66 8.76
C GLY A 184 -12.34 -10.53 9.23
N SER A 185 -12.14 -11.85 9.19
CA SER A 185 -13.12 -12.81 9.69
C SER A 185 -12.81 -13.24 11.12
N ARG A 186 -13.84 -13.54 11.90
CA ARG A 186 -13.73 -14.07 13.26
C ARG A 186 -14.15 -15.53 13.31
N PHE A 187 -13.31 -16.40 13.87
CA PHE A 187 -13.67 -17.81 14.06
C PHE A 187 -14.49 -18.01 15.32
N ILE A 188 -15.71 -18.53 15.17
CA ILE A 188 -16.64 -18.80 16.25
C ILE A 188 -16.49 -20.25 16.72
N LYS A 189 -15.83 -20.45 17.86
CA LYS A 189 -15.56 -21.81 18.37
C LYS A 189 -16.82 -22.60 18.69
N ALA A 190 -17.90 -21.92 19.10
CA ALA A 190 -19.13 -22.56 19.58
C ALA A 190 -19.84 -23.38 18.49
N ASP A 191 -19.88 -22.87 17.26
CA ASP A 191 -20.53 -23.51 16.11
C ASP A 191 -19.56 -23.83 14.96
N LYS A 192 -18.26 -23.54 15.13
CA LYS A 192 -17.19 -23.73 14.14
C LYS A 192 -17.43 -22.96 12.84
N SER A 193 -18.08 -21.80 12.94
CA SER A 193 -18.32 -20.91 11.80
C SER A 193 -17.31 -19.76 11.73
N TYR A 194 -17.32 -19.05 10.61
CA TYR A 194 -16.64 -17.77 10.46
C TYR A 194 -17.68 -16.67 10.36
N GLU A 195 -17.50 -15.62 11.14
CA GLU A 195 -18.25 -14.38 11.05
C GLU A 195 -17.45 -13.37 10.22
N TYR A 196 -18.15 -12.66 9.34
CA TYR A 196 -17.58 -11.65 8.45
C TYR A 196 -18.27 -10.32 8.70
N ASN A 197 -17.55 -9.23 8.42
CA ASN A 197 -18.05 -7.88 8.61
C ASN A 197 -18.32 -7.21 7.25
N ASN A 198 -19.13 -6.17 7.27
CA ASN A 198 -19.70 -5.52 6.10
C ASN A 198 -19.76 -4.00 6.25
N ILE A 199 -18.82 -3.42 7.00
CA ILE A 199 -18.79 -1.98 7.26
C ILE A 199 -17.46 -1.34 6.85
N ILE A 200 -17.54 -0.04 6.59
CA ILE A 200 -16.40 0.87 6.57
C ILE A 200 -16.55 1.85 7.74
N SER A 201 -15.64 1.84 8.71
CA SER A 201 -15.63 2.89 9.74
C SER A 201 -14.96 4.15 9.21
N VAL A 202 -15.55 5.32 9.49
CA VAL A 202 -15.01 6.64 9.12
C VAL A 202 -14.48 7.30 10.38
N ILE A 203 -13.16 7.50 10.44
CA ILE A 203 -12.46 8.09 11.58
C ILE A 203 -12.01 9.50 11.22
N ASN A 204 -12.35 10.46 12.08
CA ASN A 204 -11.77 11.79 12.01
C ASN A 204 -10.41 11.83 12.71
N SER A 205 -9.34 12.02 11.94
CA SER A 205 -7.97 12.01 12.47
C SER A 205 -7.70 13.12 13.50
N LYS A 206 -8.36 14.27 13.38
CA LYS A 206 -8.19 15.42 14.31
C LYS A 206 -8.78 15.14 15.69
N LEU A 207 -9.88 14.40 15.73
CA LEU A 207 -10.57 14.02 16.96
C LEU A 207 -10.13 12.65 17.48
N SER A 208 -9.56 11.82 16.61
CA SER A 208 -9.23 10.42 16.88
C SER A 208 -10.45 9.63 17.38
N THR A 209 -11.57 9.78 16.68
CA THR A 209 -12.85 9.11 16.97
C THR A 209 -13.51 8.63 15.70
N VAL A 210 -14.26 7.53 15.78
CA VAL A 210 -15.19 7.11 14.73
C VAL A 210 -16.34 8.12 14.68
N GLU A 211 -16.60 8.72 13.51
CA GLU A 211 -17.73 9.63 13.31
C GLU A 211 -18.97 8.89 12.83
N THR A 212 -18.78 7.95 11.90
CA THR A 212 -19.85 7.14 11.34
C THR A 212 -19.32 5.80 10.82
N GLU A 213 -20.25 4.91 10.47
CA GLU A 213 -19.97 3.65 9.78
C GLU A 213 -20.86 3.57 8.53
N ILE A 214 -20.27 3.14 7.41
CA ILE A 214 -20.97 2.97 6.14
C ILE A 214 -21.19 1.48 5.93
N GLU A 215 -22.46 1.08 5.76
CA GLU A 215 -22.81 -0.29 5.42
C GLU A 215 -22.48 -0.59 3.95
N VAL A 216 -21.78 -1.71 3.74
CA VAL A 216 -21.41 -2.27 2.43
C VAL A 216 -21.71 -3.77 2.43
N ALA A 217 -21.30 -4.49 1.38
CA ALA A 217 -21.37 -5.95 1.37
C ALA A 217 -20.22 -6.59 2.16
N PHE A 218 -20.35 -7.87 2.49
CA PHE A 218 -19.36 -8.60 3.28
C PHE A 218 -17.98 -8.62 2.63
N VAL A 219 -16.95 -8.62 3.50
CA VAL A 219 -15.54 -8.73 3.14
C VAL A 219 -15.06 -7.58 2.24
N PRO A 220 -15.16 -6.30 2.68
CA PRO A 220 -14.55 -5.16 1.99
C PRO A 220 -13.02 -5.30 1.98
N ASN A 221 -12.46 -5.95 0.96
CA ASN A 221 -11.08 -6.44 0.97
C ASN A 221 -10.06 -5.40 0.48
N SER A 222 -10.51 -4.41 -0.29
CA SER A 222 -9.64 -3.38 -0.84
C SER A 222 -10.39 -2.10 -1.15
N MET A 223 -9.66 -0.99 -1.12
CA MET A 223 -10.18 0.35 -1.35
C MET A 223 -9.23 1.16 -2.22
N GLY A 224 -9.78 2.14 -2.93
CA GLY A 224 -9.02 3.13 -3.70
C GLY A 224 -9.76 4.45 -3.74
N VAL A 225 -9.07 5.52 -4.10
CA VAL A 225 -9.66 6.87 -4.25
C VAL A 225 -9.47 7.31 -5.68
N ASP A 226 -10.53 7.82 -6.30
CA ASP A 226 -10.45 8.42 -7.63
C ASP A 226 -10.05 9.90 -7.58
N ASN A 227 -9.83 10.49 -8.75
CA ASN A 227 -9.42 11.90 -8.88
C ASN A 227 -10.48 12.91 -8.40
N GLU A 228 -11.72 12.47 -8.18
CA GLU A 228 -12.83 13.28 -7.65
C GLU A 228 -12.97 13.13 -6.13
N ASN A 229 -12.03 12.43 -5.47
CA ASN A 229 -12.06 12.05 -4.06
C ASN A 229 -13.21 11.10 -3.68
N ASN A 230 -13.82 10.38 -4.62
CA ASN A 230 -14.75 9.33 -4.25
C ASN A 230 -13.97 8.11 -3.76
N LEU A 231 -14.48 7.49 -2.70
CA LEU A 231 -13.96 6.23 -2.20
C LEU A 231 -14.58 5.09 -3.00
N TRP A 232 -13.74 4.19 -3.49
CA TRP A 232 -14.16 2.94 -4.12
C TRP A 232 -13.84 1.78 -3.18
N VAL A 233 -14.84 0.94 -2.91
CA VAL A 233 -14.72 -0.20 -1.98
C VAL A 233 -15.08 -1.48 -2.69
N LEU A 234 -14.14 -2.42 -2.74
CA LEU A 234 -14.35 -3.74 -3.33
C LEU A 234 -14.61 -4.77 -2.22
N CYS A 235 -15.80 -5.35 -2.25
CA CYS A 235 -16.26 -6.41 -1.37
C CYS A 235 -16.16 -7.76 -2.07
N GLY A 236 -15.47 -8.70 -1.44
CA GLY A 236 -15.28 -10.04 -1.98
C GLY A 236 -16.51 -10.94 -1.83
N GLY A 237 -17.39 -10.64 -0.88
CA GLY A 237 -18.46 -11.57 -0.48
C GLY A 237 -17.93 -12.72 0.38
N VAL A 238 -18.85 -13.40 1.07
CA VAL A 238 -18.55 -14.57 1.90
C VAL A 238 -18.21 -15.76 0.98
N PRO A 239 -17.06 -16.44 1.17
CA PRO A 239 -16.66 -17.54 0.29
C PRO A 239 -17.60 -18.76 0.33
N SER A 240 -17.73 -19.46 -0.80
CA SER A 240 -18.60 -20.63 -0.98
C SER A 240 -18.40 -21.76 0.03
N TRP A 241 -17.15 -22.04 0.43
CA TRP A 241 -16.82 -23.13 1.35
C TRP A 241 -17.35 -22.95 2.79
N THR A 242 -17.83 -21.75 3.12
CA THR A 242 -18.41 -21.46 4.44
C THR A 242 -19.85 -21.97 4.59
N GLY A 243 -20.53 -22.30 3.47
CA GLY A 243 -21.94 -22.71 3.45
C GLY A 243 -22.96 -21.55 3.48
N ALA A 244 -22.49 -20.30 3.54
CA ALA A 244 -23.31 -19.09 3.49
C ALA A 244 -22.74 -18.09 2.48
N GLU A 245 -22.53 -18.55 1.25
CA GLU A 245 -21.95 -17.74 0.17
C GLU A 245 -22.75 -16.47 -0.10
N THR A 246 -22.05 -15.37 -0.34
CA THR A 246 -22.67 -14.13 -0.81
C THR A 246 -21.92 -13.59 -2.03
N ASP A 247 -22.63 -12.85 -2.87
CA ASP A 247 -22.05 -12.17 -4.02
C ASP A 247 -21.01 -11.11 -3.61
N GLY A 248 -20.08 -10.81 -4.51
CA GLY A 248 -19.17 -9.68 -4.41
C GLY A 248 -19.82 -8.37 -4.87
N PHE A 249 -19.28 -7.24 -4.43
CA PHE A 249 -19.78 -5.91 -4.79
C PHE A 249 -18.64 -4.90 -4.95
N LEU A 250 -18.84 -3.88 -5.78
CA LEU A 250 -18.01 -2.68 -5.84
C LEU A 250 -18.92 -1.48 -5.56
N TYR A 251 -18.51 -0.64 -4.61
CA TYR A 251 -19.22 0.56 -4.23
C TYR A 251 -18.41 1.79 -4.61
N LYS A 252 -19.08 2.80 -5.17
CA LYS A 252 -18.61 4.18 -5.22
C LYS A 252 -19.31 4.94 -4.08
N ILE A 253 -18.52 5.50 -3.18
CA ILE A 253 -18.99 6.24 -2.00
C ILE A 253 -18.53 7.70 -2.15
N ASN A 254 -19.46 8.61 -1.92
CA ASN A 254 -19.18 10.04 -1.87
C ASN A 254 -18.51 10.38 -0.53
N SER A 255 -17.26 10.82 -0.54
CA SER A 255 -16.51 11.07 0.70
C SER A 255 -16.90 12.38 1.42
N ILE A 256 -17.84 13.17 0.89
CA ILE A 256 -18.34 14.39 1.52
C ILE A 256 -19.59 14.09 2.35
N SER A 257 -20.49 13.25 1.82
CA SER A 257 -21.70 12.83 2.52
C SER A 257 -21.54 11.51 3.26
N ASP A 258 -20.48 10.74 2.97
CA ASP A 258 -20.29 9.36 3.42
C ASP A 258 -21.45 8.43 3.01
N GLU A 259 -22.07 8.71 1.86
CA GLU A 259 -23.16 7.92 1.30
C GLU A 259 -22.74 7.12 0.06
N VAL A 260 -23.35 5.95 -0.13
CA VAL A 260 -23.18 5.13 -1.33
C VAL A 260 -23.87 5.80 -2.52
N ASP A 261 -23.09 6.18 -3.52
CA ASP A 261 -23.56 6.79 -4.77
C ASP A 261 -23.90 5.74 -5.84
N THR A 262 -23.08 4.69 -5.96
CA THR A 262 -23.25 3.67 -6.99
C THR A 262 -22.79 2.30 -6.51
N THR A 263 -23.52 1.27 -6.92
CA THR A 263 -23.24 -0.12 -6.56
C THR A 263 -23.17 -1.00 -7.81
N TYR A 264 -22.15 -1.84 -7.87
CA TYR A 264 -21.96 -2.85 -8.90
C TYR A 264 -21.97 -4.23 -8.24
N LYS A 265 -22.77 -5.15 -8.76
CA LYS A 265 -22.89 -6.51 -8.25
C LYS A 265 -22.10 -7.50 -9.10
N PHE A 266 -21.33 -8.35 -8.44
CA PHE A 266 -20.58 -9.45 -9.05
C PHE A 266 -21.34 -10.76 -8.82
N GLU A 267 -22.06 -11.24 -9.83
CA GLU A 267 -22.85 -12.47 -9.73
C GLU A 267 -21.94 -13.69 -9.54
N GLY A 268 -22.01 -14.34 -8.37
CA GLY A 268 -21.30 -15.59 -8.07
C GLY A 268 -19.77 -15.51 -8.20
N THR A 269 -19.17 -14.33 -8.07
CA THR A 269 -17.73 -14.12 -8.17
C THR A 269 -17.18 -13.30 -7.01
N HIS A 270 -15.94 -13.57 -6.63
CA HIS A 270 -15.27 -12.98 -5.47
C HIS A 270 -14.08 -12.11 -5.94
N PRO A 271 -14.31 -10.82 -6.25
CA PRO A 271 -13.27 -9.94 -6.74
C PRO A 271 -12.33 -9.49 -5.61
N ILE A 272 -11.05 -9.29 -5.95
CA ILE A 272 -9.98 -8.96 -5.00
C ILE A 272 -9.02 -7.91 -5.57
N HIS A 273 -8.27 -7.28 -4.66
CA HIS A 273 -7.14 -6.38 -4.98
C HIS A 273 -7.49 -5.22 -5.92
N LEU A 274 -8.47 -4.40 -5.52
CA LEU A 274 -8.76 -3.13 -6.17
C LEU A 274 -7.52 -2.22 -6.21
N THR A 275 -7.26 -1.62 -7.36
CA THR A 275 -6.29 -0.53 -7.55
C THR A 275 -6.87 0.52 -8.50
N ILE A 276 -6.52 1.78 -8.26
CA ILE A 276 -6.92 2.90 -9.11
C ILE A 276 -5.67 3.57 -9.67
N ASP A 277 -5.68 3.85 -10.97
CA ASP A 277 -4.64 4.60 -11.69
C ASP A 277 -5.31 5.67 -12.57
N GLY A 278 -5.35 6.91 -12.05
CA GLY A 278 -6.14 8.00 -12.61
C GLY A 278 -7.64 7.67 -12.61
N SER A 279 -8.25 7.64 -13.79
CA SER A 279 -9.67 7.29 -13.96
C SER A 279 -9.89 5.80 -14.25
N ASN A 280 -8.85 4.98 -14.16
CA ASN A 280 -8.94 3.53 -14.37
C ASN A 280 -9.10 2.81 -13.03
N ILE A 281 -10.13 1.99 -12.93
CA ILE A 281 -10.32 1.05 -11.84
C ILE A 281 -9.94 -0.33 -12.36
N LEU A 282 -9.06 -1.01 -11.63
CA LEU A 282 -8.70 -2.40 -11.91
C LEU A 282 -8.89 -3.26 -10.68
N TYR A 283 -9.26 -4.51 -10.91
CA TYR A 283 -9.40 -5.53 -9.88
C TYR A 283 -9.14 -6.89 -10.50
N ALA A 284 -8.91 -7.89 -9.66
CA ALA A 284 -8.75 -9.28 -10.09
C ALA A 284 -9.98 -10.11 -9.73
N VAL A 285 -10.29 -11.08 -10.58
CA VAL A 285 -11.15 -12.22 -10.25
C VAL A 285 -10.33 -13.47 -10.57
N SER A 286 -10.01 -14.26 -9.54
CA SER A 286 -8.97 -15.29 -9.64
C SER A 286 -7.64 -14.70 -10.15
N SER A 287 -7.11 -15.17 -11.28
CA SER A 287 -5.86 -14.64 -11.88
C SER A 287 -6.11 -13.70 -13.07
N SER A 288 -7.36 -13.37 -13.36
CA SER A 288 -7.72 -12.49 -14.47
C SER A 288 -7.95 -11.07 -13.96
N VAL A 289 -7.36 -10.09 -14.64
CA VAL A 289 -7.53 -8.67 -14.30
C VAL A 289 -8.59 -8.05 -15.19
N TYR A 290 -9.51 -7.32 -14.58
CA TYR A 290 -10.55 -6.54 -15.24
C TYR A 290 -10.25 -5.05 -15.08
N LYS A 291 -10.80 -4.25 -15.98
CA LYS A 291 -10.61 -2.80 -16.00
C LYS A 291 -11.90 -2.10 -16.39
N MET A 292 -12.24 -1.04 -15.67
CA MET A 292 -13.30 -0.10 -16.03
C MET A 292 -12.86 1.35 -15.82
N HIS A 293 -13.62 2.28 -16.38
CA HIS A 293 -13.44 3.69 -16.10
C HIS A 293 -14.28 4.07 -14.88
N THR A 294 -13.87 5.08 -14.09
CA THR A 294 -14.62 5.56 -12.91
C THR A 294 -16.02 6.09 -13.25
N SER A 295 -16.29 6.38 -14.53
CA SER A 295 -17.61 6.81 -15.03
C SER A 295 -18.40 5.69 -15.73
N SER A 296 -17.90 4.46 -15.76
CA SER A 296 -18.60 3.33 -16.39
C SER A 296 -19.84 2.97 -15.60
N ALA A 297 -21.00 2.86 -16.25
CA ALA A 297 -22.26 2.50 -15.58
C ALA A 297 -22.41 0.99 -15.29
N LEU A 298 -21.57 0.15 -15.90
CA LEU A 298 -21.63 -1.31 -15.79
C LEU A 298 -20.22 -1.89 -15.59
N LEU A 299 -20.16 -3.06 -14.97
CA LEU A 299 -18.94 -3.85 -14.89
C LEU A 299 -18.49 -4.33 -16.28
N PRO A 300 -17.18 -4.47 -16.51
CA PRO A 300 -16.65 -5.06 -17.73
C PRO A 300 -16.99 -6.55 -17.79
N LEU A 301 -17.38 -7.02 -18.98
CA LEU A 301 -17.61 -8.45 -19.24
C LEU A 301 -16.35 -9.17 -19.72
N ASP A 302 -15.49 -8.45 -20.44
CA ASP A 302 -14.27 -9.00 -21.01
C ASP A 302 -13.10 -8.85 -20.06
N VAL A 303 -12.27 -9.90 -19.98
CA VAL A 303 -11.00 -9.85 -19.27
C VAL A 303 -10.08 -8.82 -19.91
N TYR A 304 -9.48 -7.97 -19.08
CA TYR A 304 -8.55 -6.96 -19.56
C TYR A 304 -7.17 -7.55 -19.85
N ILE A 305 -6.61 -8.26 -18.87
CA ILE A 305 -5.33 -9.00 -18.94
C ILE A 305 -5.52 -10.35 -18.24
N GLU A 306 -5.23 -11.44 -18.94
CA GLU A 306 -5.03 -12.75 -18.32
C GLU A 306 -3.60 -12.83 -17.80
N THR A 307 -3.44 -12.93 -16.47
CA THR A 307 -2.10 -12.92 -15.88
C THR A 307 -1.49 -14.33 -15.89
N GLU A 308 -0.17 -14.40 -15.94
CA GLU A 308 0.58 -15.64 -15.74
C GLU A 308 0.67 -16.08 -14.27
N ALA A 309 0.07 -15.32 -13.33
CA ALA A 309 0.11 -15.64 -11.91
C ALA A 309 -0.70 -16.91 -11.62
N LYS A 310 -0.08 -17.89 -10.98
CA LYS A 310 -0.78 -19.11 -10.54
C LYS A 310 -1.74 -18.82 -9.39
N SER A 311 -1.28 -17.99 -8.46
CA SER A 311 -2.02 -17.55 -7.29
C SER A 311 -1.79 -16.05 -7.12
N LEU A 312 -2.58 -15.24 -7.84
CA LEU A 312 -2.55 -13.79 -7.73
C LEU A 312 -2.80 -13.38 -6.27
N TYR A 313 -1.87 -12.63 -5.69
CA TYR A 313 -1.88 -12.28 -4.27
C TYR A 313 -1.74 -10.78 -3.99
N GLY A 314 -1.63 -9.99 -5.05
CA GLY A 314 -1.49 -8.54 -5.00
C GLY A 314 -1.57 -7.95 -6.39
N LEU A 315 -2.17 -6.76 -6.47
CA LEU A 315 -2.36 -6.02 -7.71
C LEU A 315 -2.11 -4.54 -7.44
N LYS A 316 -1.31 -3.91 -8.30
CA LYS A 316 -1.09 -2.46 -8.25
C LYS A 316 -0.90 -1.91 -9.65
N ALA A 317 -1.66 -0.90 -10.02
CA ALA A 317 -1.48 -0.14 -11.25
C ALA A 317 -0.84 1.21 -10.93
N SER A 318 0.14 1.62 -11.71
CA SER A 318 0.75 2.96 -11.59
C SER A 318 1.58 3.29 -12.82
N ASN A 319 1.51 4.52 -13.29
CA ASN A 319 2.37 5.07 -14.34
C ASN A 319 2.37 4.23 -15.63
N GLY A 320 1.21 3.67 -16.00
CA GLY A 320 1.09 2.83 -17.20
C GLY A 320 1.67 1.42 -17.04
N PHE A 321 2.02 1.00 -15.82
CA PHE A 321 2.39 -0.38 -15.49
C PHE A 321 1.31 -1.05 -14.65
N LEU A 322 1.21 -2.37 -14.80
CA LEU A 322 0.43 -3.23 -13.92
C LEU A 322 1.37 -4.25 -13.26
N PHE A 323 1.40 -4.24 -11.94
CA PHE A 323 2.20 -5.11 -11.12
C PHE A 323 1.29 -6.15 -10.46
N VAL A 324 1.66 -7.42 -10.62
CA VAL A 324 0.90 -8.56 -10.11
C VAL A 324 1.84 -9.43 -9.29
N THR A 325 1.54 -9.67 -8.01
CA THR A 325 2.30 -10.63 -7.23
C THR A 325 1.68 -12.02 -7.33
N ASP A 326 2.53 -13.03 -7.44
CA ASP A 326 2.13 -14.45 -7.51
C ASP A 326 2.71 -15.20 -6.30
N ALA A 327 1.83 -15.68 -5.42
CA ALA A 327 2.20 -16.49 -4.27
C ALA A 327 2.52 -17.95 -4.63
N LYS A 328 2.22 -18.37 -5.87
CA LYS A 328 2.43 -19.72 -6.39
C LYS A 328 1.75 -20.79 -5.52
N ASP A 329 2.52 -21.47 -4.69
CA ASP A 329 2.11 -22.57 -3.81
C ASP A 329 2.07 -22.18 -2.33
N TYR A 330 2.24 -20.89 -2.02
CA TYR A 330 2.28 -20.33 -0.66
C TYR A 330 3.43 -20.87 0.20
N ALA A 331 4.44 -21.51 -0.40
CA ALA A 331 5.57 -22.11 0.31
C ALA A 331 6.91 -21.75 -0.32
N SER A 332 6.99 -21.79 -1.64
CA SER A 332 8.17 -21.38 -2.41
C SER A 332 8.23 -19.86 -2.58
N ALA A 333 9.40 -19.37 -2.99
CA ALA A 333 9.58 -17.97 -3.38
C ALA A 333 8.58 -17.57 -4.47
N GLY A 334 7.87 -16.47 -4.25
CA GLY A 334 6.88 -15.91 -5.17
C GLY A 334 7.52 -15.20 -6.37
N SER A 335 6.73 -14.37 -7.03
CA SER A 335 7.23 -13.46 -8.06
C SER A 335 6.39 -12.20 -8.19
N LEU A 336 6.99 -11.17 -8.77
CA LEU A 336 6.32 -9.97 -9.26
C LEU A 336 6.31 -10.01 -10.79
N VAL A 337 5.12 -10.08 -11.39
CA VAL A 337 4.92 -10.03 -12.84
C VAL A 337 4.52 -8.61 -13.23
N ILE A 338 5.23 -8.05 -14.21
CA ILE A 338 5.09 -6.65 -14.63
C ILE A 338 4.56 -6.63 -16.06
N TYR A 339 3.47 -5.91 -16.26
CA TYR A 339 2.88 -5.68 -17.58
C TYR A 339 2.93 -4.20 -17.93
N ASN A 340 3.07 -3.91 -19.21
CA ASN A 340 2.66 -2.62 -19.74
C ASN A 340 1.12 -2.59 -19.69
N HIS A 341 0.57 -1.67 -18.89
CA HIS A 341 -0.87 -1.58 -18.70
C HIS A 341 -1.62 -1.15 -19.97
N ILE A 342 -0.95 -0.48 -20.92
CA ILE A 342 -1.55 0.02 -22.16
C ILE A 342 -1.48 -1.02 -23.28
N SER A 343 -0.28 -1.52 -23.60
CA SER A 343 -0.11 -2.56 -24.64
C SER A 343 -0.56 -3.95 -24.18
N LYS A 344 -0.75 -4.14 -22.87
CA LYS A 344 -1.09 -5.41 -22.20
C LYS A 344 0.02 -6.47 -22.27
N GLU A 345 1.18 -6.11 -22.77
CA GLU A 345 2.32 -7.03 -22.88
C GLU A 345 2.98 -7.23 -21.53
N LYS A 346 3.33 -8.48 -21.23
CA LYS A 346 4.24 -8.78 -20.12
C LYS A 346 5.62 -8.25 -20.45
N LEU A 347 6.17 -7.44 -19.57
CA LEU A 347 7.50 -6.84 -19.71
C LEU A 347 8.56 -7.68 -19.02
N ASN A 348 8.30 -8.08 -17.77
CA ASN A 348 9.24 -8.85 -16.97
C ASN A 348 8.54 -9.66 -15.88
N THR A 349 9.27 -10.65 -15.35
CA THR A 349 8.93 -11.34 -14.10
C THR A 349 10.19 -11.42 -13.26
N VAL A 350 10.13 -10.89 -12.04
CA VAL A 350 11.23 -10.93 -11.08
C VAL A 350 10.87 -11.79 -9.87
N ALA A 351 11.89 -12.37 -9.23
CA ALA A 351 11.69 -13.19 -8.04
C ALA A 351 11.41 -12.32 -6.81
N THR A 352 10.64 -12.85 -5.87
CA THR A 352 10.37 -12.20 -4.57
C THR A 352 10.57 -13.22 -3.45
N GLY A 353 10.36 -12.79 -2.20
CA GLY A 353 10.21 -13.70 -1.07
C GLY A 353 8.93 -14.54 -1.13
N ILE A 354 8.64 -15.24 -0.03
CA ILE A 354 7.49 -16.15 0.09
C ILE A 354 6.22 -15.35 0.41
N ILE A 355 5.14 -15.59 -0.36
CA ILE A 355 3.83 -14.93 -0.23
C ILE A 355 3.97 -13.38 -0.37
N PRO A 356 4.30 -12.87 -1.57
CA PRO A 356 4.35 -11.44 -1.85
C PRO A 356 2.94 -10.82 -1.82
N SER A 357 2.63 -10.03 -0.79
CA SER A 357 1.28 -9.52 -0.50
C SER A 357 1.09 -8.01 -0.70
N GLY A 358 2.17 -7.24 -0.79
CA GLY A 358 2.11 -5.78 -0.92
C GLY A 358 3.14 -5.22 -1.89
N ILE A 359 2.75 -4.17 -2.64
CA ILE A 359 3.56 -3.51 -3.65
C ILE A 359 3.59 -2.01 -3.34
N TYR A 360 4.79 -1.43 -3.20
CA TYR A 360 4.98 -0.05 -2.77
C TYR A 360 6.06 0.63 -3.63
N PHE A 361 5.77 1.80 -4.20
CA PHE A 361 6.71 2.51 -5.07
C PHE A 361 7.68 3.36 -4.24
N ASN A 362 8.98 3.18 -4.46
CA ASN A 362 10.01 3.78 -3.63
C ASN A 362 10.63 5.06 -4.21
N ASN A 363 9.79 5.97 -4.69
CA ASN A 363 10.22 7.23 -5.31
C ASN A 363 10.53 8.35 -4.29
#